data_AF-A0A964I3J7-F1
#
_entry.id   AF-A0A964I3J7-F1
#
_cell.length_a   1.000
_cell.length_b   1.000
_cell.length_c   1.000
_cell.angle_alpha   90.00
_cell.angle_beta   90.00
_cell.angle_gamma   90.00
#
_symmetry.space_group_name_H-M   'P 1'
#
loop_
_entity.id
_entity.type
_entity.pdbx_description
1 polymer ?
#
loop_
_entity_poly.entity_id
_entity_poly.type
_entity_poly.pdbx_seq_one_letter_code
_entity_poly.pdbx_strand_id
1 'polypeptide(L)'
;MLALVLSWSSPTWAQDAEPASATADSSQIDATKLGVSLERIQRGLRVIESREREKQAGTTLRLEFQVQVYGKAPKIEVLKGVDLFNGPVPGSAPTHRQFIEHVTPQIYRTPGVPLSAVAFWLANQFWEKSKKSRCEEEIAAYRALLMQGVSVSAPRCTQ
;
A
#
# COMPACT_ATOMS: atom_id res chain seq x y z
N MET A 1 -10.38 54.50 -80.35
CA MET A 1 -10.30 53.04 -80.57
C MET A 1 -9.59 52.42 -79.37
N LEU A 2 -10.23 51.40 -78.78
CA LEU A 2 -9.71 50.38 -77.84
C LEU A 2 -8.92 50.78 -76.56
N ALA A 3 -9.62 50.53 -75.45
CA ALA A 3 -9.22 49.95 -74.16
C ALA A 3 -7.79 49.39 -73.98
N LEU A 4 -7.22 49.62 -72.78
CA LEU A 4 -6.84 48.52 -71.89
C LEU A 4 -6.77 48.99 -70.42
N VAL A 5 -7.37 48.19 -69.53
CA VAL A 5 -7.45 48.33 -68.07
C VAL A 5 -6.20 47.72 -67.44
N LEU A 6 -5.61 48.38 -66.43
CA LEU A 6 -4.92 47.71 -65.32
C LEU A 6 -5.02 48.57 -64.05
N SER A 7 -5.83 48.09 -63.13
CA SER A 7 -5.83 48.41 -61.71
C SER A 7 -4.63 47.71 -61.04
N TRP A 8 -3.96 48.24 -60.02
CA TRP A 8 -4.44 48.26 -58.64
C TRP A 8 -3.42 48.90 -57.68
N SER A 9 -3.96 49.54 -56.65
CA SER A 9 -3.45 49.62 -55.26
C SER A 9 -2.23 50.48 -54.94
N SER A 10 -2.49 51.73 -54.56
CA SER A 10 -1.68 52.44 -53.56
C SER A 10 -2.33 52.27 -52.18
N PRO A 11 -1.53 52.13 -51.10
CA PRO A 11 -1.77 53.04 -49.99
C PRO A 11 -0.51 53.76 -49.50
N THR A 12 -0.72 55.05 -49.35
CA THR A 12 0.02 56.12 -48.71
C THR A 12 0.48 55.82 -47.28
N TRP A 13 1.66 56.37 -46.94
CA TRP A 13 2.31 56.43 -45.63
C TRP A 13 1.46 57.08 -44.53
N ALA A 14 1.65 56.66 -43.28
CA ALA A 14 1.30 57.46 -42.10
C ALA A 14 2.18 57.07 -40.89
N GLN A 15 3.08 57.99 -40.54
CA GLN A 15 3.58 58.35 -39.21
C GLN A 15 3.41 57.29 -38.09
N ASP A 16 4.53 56.71 -37.65
CA ASP A 16 4.68 56.20 -36.28
C ASP A 16 4.50 57.39 -35.33
N ALA A 17 3.26 57.58 -34.88
CA ALA A 17 2.95 58.32 -33.70
C ALA A 17 3.46 57.52 -32.51
N GLU A 18 4.37 58.13 -31.76
CA GLU A 18 4.73 57.74 -30.40
C GLU A 18 3.44 57.45 -29.61
N PRO A 19 3.21 56.21 -29.16
CA PRO A 19 2.11 55.97 -28.24
C PRO A 19 2.52 56.54 -26.89
N ALA A 20 1.90 57.67 -26.57
CA ALA A 20 1.72 58.18 -25.23
C ALA A 20 1.47 57.03 -24.26
N SER A 21 2.04 57.15 -23.06
CA SER A 21 1.87 56.24 -21.93
C SER A 21 0.38 56.00 -21.68
N ALA A 22 -0.15 54.93 -22.26
CA ALA A 22 -1.42 54.37 -21.85
C ALA A 22 -1.16 53.67 -20.53
N THR A 23 -1.55 54.33 -19.45
CA THR A 23 -1.96 53.71 -18.19
C THR A 23 -3.01 52.64 -18.51
N ALA A 24 -2.52 51.47 -18.91
CA ALA A 24 -3.29 50.26 -18.98
C ALA A 24 -3.12 49.58 -17.62
N ASP A 25 -4.12 49.77 -16.77
CA ASP A 25 -4.47 48.84 -15.70
C ASP A 25 -4.66 47.45 -16.31
N SER A 26 -3.56 46.75 -16.55
CA SER A 26 -3.56 45.31 -16.51
C SER A 26 -3.39 44.97 -15.04
N SER A 27 -4.44 44.41 -14.45
CA SER A 27 -4.34 43.65 -13.22
C SER A 27 -3.06 42.82 -13.31
N GLN A 28 -2.06 43.22 -12.52
CA GLN A 28 -0.78 42.55 -12.49
C GLN A 28 -1.05 41.19 -11.87
N ILE A 29 -1.44 40.22 -12.71
CA ILE A 29 -1.73 38.86 -12.30
C ILE A 29 -0.42 38.34 -11.72
N ASP A 30 -0.39 38.28 -10.39
CA ASP A 30 0.74 37.78 -9.65
C ASP A 30 0.88 36.28 -9.92
N ALA A 31 1.66 35.95 -10.95
CA ALA A 31 1.89 34.59 -11.43
C ALA A 31 2.42 33.65 -10.32
N THR A 32 3.01 34.20 -9.26
CA THR A 32 3.47 33.43 -8.10
C THR A 32 2.29 32.83 -7.31
N LYS A 33 1.12 33.48 -7.29
CA LYS A 33 -0.12 32.96 -6.68
C LYS A 33 -0.82 31.90 -7.53
N LEU A 34 -0.49 31.83 -8.82
CA LEU A 34 -0.98 30.79 -9.73
C LEU A 34 -0.15 29.49 -9.66
N GLY A 35 0.81 29.40 -8.74
CA GLY A 35 1.66 28.23 -8.56
C GLY A 35 2.69 28.03 -9.68
N VAL A 36 2.84 29.01 -10.58
CA VAL A 36 3.71 28.94 -11.74
C VAL A 36 4.82 29.99 -11.62
N SER A 37 6.04 29.53 -11.37
CA SER A 37 7.20 30.41 -11.26
C SER A 37 7.72 30.80 -12.65
N LEU A 38 7.60 32.08 -13.00
CA LEU A 38 8.12 32.64 -14.27
C LEU A 38 9.62 32.43 -14.43
N GLU A 39 10.38 32.47 -13.33
CA GLU A 39 11.82 32.18 -13.32
C GLU A 39 12.14 30.77 -13.82
N ARG A 40 11.32 29.78 -13.45
CA ARG A 40 11.48 28.39 -13.91
C ARG A 40 11.15 28.27 -15.40
N ILE A 41 10.12 28.99 -15.87
CA ILE A 41 9.75 29.01 -17.29
C ILE A 41 10.87 29.65 -18.12
N GLN A 42 11.36 30.81 -17.71
CA GLN A 42 12.46 31.50 -18.40
C GLN A 42 13.74 30.68 -18.40
N ARG A 43 14.04 29.98 -17.30
CA ARG A 43 15.18 29.04 -17.24
C ARG A 43 14.98 27.85 -18.18
N GLY A 44 13.78 27.29 -18.24
CA GLY A 44 13.45 26.20 -19.17
C GLY A 44 13.57 26.63 -20.64
N LEU A 45 13.06 27.82 -20.98
CA LEU A 45 13.13 28.36 -22.34
C LEU A 45 14.57 28.59 -22.81
N ARG A 46 15.45 29.14 -21.96
CA ARG A 46 16.87 29.32 -22.29
C ARG A 46 17.60 28.01 -22.59
N VAL A 47 17.28 26.94 -21.84
CA VAL A 47 17.89 25.62 -22.02
C VAL A 47 17.40 24.94 -23.30
N ILE A 48 16.13 25.15 -23.66
CA ILE A 48 15.56 24.63 -24.92
C ILE A 48 16.20 25.36 -26.11
N GLU A 49 16.26 26.69 -26.06
CA GLU A 49 16.85 27.51 -27.12
C GLU A 49 18.34 27.20 -27.32
N SER A 50 19.12 27.01 -26.25
CA SER A 50 20.52 26.61 -26.37
C SER A 50 20.66 25.22 -27.02
N ARG A 51 19.80 24.27 -26.65
CA ARG A 51 19.79 22.91 -27.22
C ARG A 51 19.36 22.92 -28.69
N GLU A 52 18.44 23.79 -29.08
CA GLU A 52 18.02 23.95 -30.48
C GLU A 52 19.11 24.64 -31.32
N ARG A 53 19.76 25.68 -30.78
CA ARG A 53 20.91 26.32 -31.43
C ARG A 53 22.08 25.35 -31.61
N GLU A 54 22.36 24.48 -30.64
CA GLU A 54 23.38 23.42 -30.77
C GLU A 54 23.02 22.41 -31.86
N LYS A 55 21.73 22.05 -32.01
CA LYS A 55 21.25 21.20 -33.11
C LYS A 55 21.35 21.89 -34.49
N GLN A 56 21.08 23.20 -34.55
CA GLN A 56 21.12 24.00 -35.78
C GLN A 56 22.54 24.41 -36.19
N ALA A 57 23.46 24.58 -35.24
CA ALA A 57 24.86 24.98 -35.46
C ALA A 57 25.72 23.92 -36.17
N GLY A 58 25.11 22.86 -36.70
CA GLY A 58 25.78 22.01 -37.67
C GLY A 58 26.97 21.24 -37.11
N THR A 59 26.93 20.82 -35.84
CA THR A 59 27.72 19.65 -35.42
C THR A 59 27.11 18.42 -36.05
N THR A 60 27.30 18.31 -37.36
CA THR A 60 26.89 17.20 -38.19
C THR A 60 27.57 15.95 -37.62
N LEU A 61 26.76 14.91 -37.35
CA LEU A 61 27.18 13.55 -37.01
C LEU A 61 27.45 13.19 -35.53
N ARG A 62 27.00 13.95 -34.52
CA ARG A 62 26.81 13.32 -33.19
C ARG A 62 25.49 12.55 -33.17
N LEU A 63 25.56 11.28 -33.53
CA LEU A 63 24.46 10.33 -33.36
C LEU A 63 24.12 10.22 -31.87
N GLU A 64 23.05 10.90 -31.45
CA GLU A 64 22.53 10.82 -30.09
C GLU A 64 21.57 9.62 -30.01
N PHE A 65 22.09 8.48 -29.57
CA PHE A 65 21.29 7.27 -29.39
C PHE A 65 20.47 7.40 -28.09
N GLN A 66 19.18 7.65 -28.21
CA GLN A 66 18.26 7.65 -27.08
C GLN A 66 17.74 6.23 -26.83
N VAL A 67 18.24 5.56 -25.80
CA VAL A 67 17.74 4.26 -25.35
C VAL A 67 16.63 4.50 -24.34
N GLN A 68 15.38 4.25 -24.73
CA GLN A 68 14.25 4.27 -23.81
C GLN A 68 14.23 2.96 -23.02
N VAL A 69 14.68 3.01 -21.76
CA VAL A 69 14.62 1.87 -20.84
C VAL A 69 13.26 1.86 -20.16
N TYR A 70 12.41 0.90 -20.55
CA TYR A 70 11.14 0.64 -19.88
C TYR A 70 11.38 -0.34 -18.74
N GLY A 71 11.38 0.17 -17.51
CA GLY A 71 11.43 -0.64 -16.30
C GLY A 71 10.03 -0.84 -15.71
N LYS A 72 9.69 -2.08 -15.34
CA LYS A 72 8.54 -2.32 -14.46
C LYS A 72 8.96 -1.96 -13.04
N ALA A 73 8.28 -1.00 -12.41
CA ALA A 73 8.55 -0.66 -11.02
C ALA A 73 8.41 -1.91 -10.14
N PRO A 74 9.39 -2.20 -9.25
CA PRO A 74 9.29 -3.32 -8.34
C PRO A 74 8.07 -3.11 -7.43
N LYS A 75 7.30 -4.19 -7.21
CA LYS A 75 6.17 -4.14 -6.28
C LYS A 75 6.73 -4.05 -4.86
N ILE A 76 6.58 -2.88 -4.23
CA ILE A 76 6.89 -2.68 -2.83
C ILE A 76 5.74 -3.28 -2.02
N GLU A 77 5.92 -4.49 -1.54
CA GLU A 77 4.97 -5.14 -0.64
C GLU A 77 5.41 -4.91 0.80
N VAL A 78 5.01 -3.77 1.36
CA VAL A 78 5.40 -3.30 2.70
C VAL A 78 4.99 -4.28 3.80
N LEU A 79 3.98 -5.12 3.54
CA LEU A 79 3.35 -5.99 4.53
C LEU A 79 3.62 -7.48 4.27
N LYS A 80 4.60 -7.82 3.42
CA LYS A 80 5.01 -9.21 3.20
C LYS A 80 5.52 -9.83 4.51
N GLY A 81 4.83 -10.86 5.00
CA GLY A 81 5.23 -11.62 6.19
C GLY A 81 4.67 -11.11 7.52
N VAL A 82 3.80 -10.11 7.51
CA VAL A 82 3.08 -9.66 8.71
C VAL A 82 1.66 -10.23 8.66
N ASP A 83 1.29 -11.02 9.68
CA ASP A 83 -0.10 -11.43 9.86
C ASP A 83 -0.91 -10.22 10.35
N LEU A 84 -1.63 -9.58 9.42
CA LEU A 84 -2.47 -8.41 9.68
C LEU A 84 -3.77 -8.76 10.41
N PHE A 85 -4.15 -10.03 10.46
CA PHE A 85 -5.44 -10.46 10.99
C PHE A 85 -5.33 -11.01 12.41
N ASN A 86 -4.31 -11.82 12.71
CA ASN A 86 -4.16 -12.42 14.05
C ASN A 86 -2.85 -12.04 14.75
N GLY A 87 -1.98 -11.25 14.11
CA GLY A 87 -0.69 -10.85 14.65
C GLY A 87 -0.70 -9.47 15.33
N PRO A 88 0.21 -9.21 16.28
CA PRO A 88 0.42 -7.88 16.81
C PRO A 88 0.92 -6.94 15.70
N VAL A 89 0.33 -5.75 15.61
CA VAL A 89 0.67 -4.76 14.59
C VAL A 89 2.11 -4.25 14.81
N PRO A 90 2.99 -4.33 13.82
CA PRO A 90 4.37 -3.87 13.95
C PRO A 90 4.41 -2.36 14.23
N GLY A 91 5.16 -1.96 15.26
CA GLY A 91 5.26 -0.56 15.70
C GLY A 91 4.13 -0.08 16.61
N SER A 92 3.19 -0.95 17.01
CA SER A 92 2.19 -0.59 18.02
C SER A 92 2.77 -0.59 19.44
N ALA A 93 2.03 0.03 20.37
CA ALA A 93 2.41 0.05 21.79
C ALA A 93 2.52 -1.38 22.36
N PRO A 94 3.42 -1.63 23.32
CA PRO A 94 3.52 -2.92 23.98
C PRO A 94 2.17 -3.35 24.57
N THR A 95 1.82 -4.63 24.38
CA THR A 95 0.69 -5.22 25.10
C THR A 95 1.00 -5.25 26.61
N HIS A 96 -0.03 -5.25 27.45
CA HIS A 96 0.14 -5.29 28.91
C HIS A 96 1.06 -6.43 29.37
N ARG A 97 0.95 -7.62 28.74
CA ARG A 97 1.82 -8.77 29.01
C ARG A 97 3.27 -8.49 28.63
N GLN A 98 3.51 -7.92 27.45
CA GLN A 98 4.87 -7.56 27.00
C GLN A 98 5.50 -6.48 27.89
N PHE A 99 4.69 -5.52 28.36
CA PHE A 99 5.16 -4.51 29.29
C PHE A 99 5.59 -5.12 30.63
N ILE A 100 4.74 -5.97 31.24
CA ILE A 100 5.08 -6.68 32.46
C ILE A 100 6.34 -7.53 32.26
N GLU A 101 6.43 -8.28 31.16
CA GLU A 101 7.61 -9.08 30.85
C GLU A 101 8.88 -8.22 30.71
N HIS A 102 8.78 -7.05 30.09
CA HIS A 102 9.94 -6.17 29.93
C HIS A 102 10.41 -5.57 31.27
N VAL A 103 9.47 -5.18 32.13
CA VAL A 103 9.78 -4.49 33.40
C VAL A 103 10.13 -5.46 34.52
N THR A 104 9.56 -6.67 34.53
CA THR A 104 9.77 -7.65 35.60
C THR A 104 10.99 -8.53 35.32
N PRO A 105 11.99 -8.56 36.22
CA PRO A 105 13.12 -9.47 36.12
C PRO A 105 12.65 -10.93 36.14
N GLN A 106 13.37 -11.83 35.46
CA GLN A 106 13.00 -13.23 35.32
C GLN A 106 12.78 -13.96 36.66
N ILE A 107 13.50 -13.55 37.70
CA ILE A 107 13.43 -14.13 39.05
C ILE A 107 12.05 -13.87 39.70
N TYR A 108 11.36 -12.80 39.31
CA TYR A 108 10.06 -12.41 39.86
C TYR A 108 8.90 -12.66 38.90
N ARG A 109 9.14 -13.33 37.77
CA ARG A 109 8.08 -13.72 36.84
C ARG A 109 7.37 -14.97 37.36
N THR A 110 6.15 -14.82 37.83
CA THR A 110 5.25 -15.98 38.01
C THR A 110 4.79 -16.44 36.63
N PRO A 111 5.00 -17.70 36.23
CA PRO A 111 4.44 -18.22 34.98
C PRO A 111 2.91 -18.15 35.07
N GLY A 112 2.31 -17.20 34.35
CA GLY A 112 0.86 -17.08 34.28
C GLY A 112 0.29 -18.27 33.52
N VAL A 113 -0.41 -19.16 34.22
CA VAL A 113 -1.20 -20.21 33.56
C VAL A 113 -2.37 -19.53 32.84
N PRO A 114 -2.48 -19.61 31.51
CA PRO A 114 -3.57 -18.97 30.80
C PRO A 114 -4.89 -19.65 31.20
N LEU A 115 -5.93 -18.85 31.44
CA LEU A 115 -7.26 -19.35 31.83
C LEU A 115 -7.82 -20.36 30.82
N SER A 116 -7.47 -20.22 29.54
CA SER A 116 -7.83 -21.17 28.49
C SER A 116 -7.22 -22.55 28.70
N ALA A 117 -5.98 -22.65 29.19
CA ALA A 117 -5.37 -23.94 29.49
C ALA A 117 -6.03 -24.62 30.70
N VAL A 118 -6.41 -23.83 31.71
CA VAL A 118 -7.17 -24.33 32.86
C VAL A 118 -8.55 -24.82 32.43
N ALA A 119 -9.24 -24.05 31.57
CA ALA A 119 -10.54 -24.43 31.03
C ALA A 119 -10.47 -25.72 30.18
N PHE A 120 -9.44 -25.84 29.32
CA PHE A 120 -9.21 -27.03 28.51
C PHE A 120 -8.92 -28.26 29.38
N TRP A 121 -8.06 -28.12 30.39
CA TRP A 121 -7.77 -29.20 31.33
C TRP A 121 -9.03 -29.66 32.06
N LEU A 122 -9.85 -28.72 32.53
CA LEU A 122 -11.10 -29.01 33.23
C LEU A 122 -12.10 -29.71 32.29
N ALA A 123 -12.23 -29.26 31.05
CA ALA A 123 -13.06 -29.93 30.04
C ALA A 123 -12.59 -31.37 29.77
N ASN A 124 -11.28 -31.59 29.65
CA ASN A 124 -10.73 -32.94 29.45
C ASN A 124 -11.02 -33.85 30.65
N GLN A 125 -10.92 -33.34 31.88
CA GLN A 125 -11.28 -34.09 33.09
C GLN A 125 -12.76 -34.50 33.10
N PHE A 126 -13.67 -33.62 32.67
CA PHE A 126 -15.09 -33.97 32.55
C PHE A 126 -15.34 -35.01 31.45
N TRP A 127 -14.63 -34.91 30.32
CA TRP A 127 -14.74 -35.87 29.23
C TRP A 127 -14.24 -37.27 29.63
N GLU A 128 -13.11 -37.35 30.35
CA GLU A 128 -12.58 -38.60 30.89
C GLU A 128 -13.55 -39.25 31.89
N LYS A 129 -14.15 -38.46 32.79
CA LYS A 129 -15.18 -38.95 33.71
C LYS A 129 -16.42 -39.48 32.98
N SER A 130 -16.88 -38.78 31.95
CA SER A 130 -18.03 -39.21 31.14
C SER A 130 -17.75 -40.50 30.36
N LYS A 131 -16.55 -40.64 29.79
CA LYS A 131 -16.12 -41.89 29.15
C LYS A 131 -16.08 -43.04 30.15
N LYS A 132 -15.57 -42.79 31.36
CA LYS A 132 -15.50 -43.81 32.42
C LYS A 132 -16.89 -44.27 32.86
N SER A 133 -17.84 -43.35 33.08
CA SER A 133 -19.21 -43.74 33.48
C SER A 133 -19.93 -44.54 32.39
N ARG A 134 -19.77 -44.14 31.11
CA ARG A 134 -20.33 -44.90 29.98
C ARG A 134 -19.72 -46.30 29.86
N CYS A 135 -18.41 -46.43 30.10
CA CYS A 135 -17.73 -47.71 30.15
C CYS A 135 -18.29 -48.62 31.26
N GLU A 136 -18.49 -48.08 32.47
CA GLU A 136 -19.07 -48.83 33.60
C GLU A 136 -20.49 -49.33 33.29
N GLU A 137 -21.31 -48.51 32.62
CA GLU A 137 -22.65 -48.90 32.15
C GLU A 137 -22.60 -50.02 31.10
N GLU A 138 -21.70 -49.94 30.12
CA GLU A 138 -21.53 -50.98 29.10
C GLU A 138 -21.05 -52.31 29.72
N ILE A 139 -20.14 -52.26 30.70
CA ILE A 139 -19.69 -53.45 31.43
C ILE A 139 -20.85 -54.06 32.24
N ALA A 140 -21.68 -53.24 32.87
CA ALA A 140 -22.85 -53.72 33.61
C ALA A 140 -23.88 -54.38 32.69
N ALA A 141 -24.15 -53.77 31.53
CA ALA A 141 -25.05 -54.32 30.51
C ALA A 141 -24.52 -55.65 29.94
N TYR A 142 -23.21 -55.71 29.63
CA TYR A 142 -22.55 -56.93 29.18
C TYR A 142 -22.68 -58.06 30.20
N ARG A 143 -22.43 -57.75 31.49
CA ARG A 143 -22.57 -58.72 32.58
C ARG A 143 -24.00 -59.25 32.68
N ALA A 144 -25.01 -58.41 32.51
CA ALA A 144 -26.41 -58.83 32.55
C ALA A 144 -26.74 -59.81 31.40
N LEU A 145 -26.26 -59.55 30.19
CA LEU A 145 -26.47 -60.42 29.02
C LEU A 145 -25.77 -61.78 29.16
N LEU A 146 -24.56 -61.79 29.73
CA LEU A 146 -23.85 -63.04 30.04
C LEU A 146 -24.63 -63.90 31.04
N MET A 147 -25.21 -63.29 32.09
CA MET A 147 -26.02 -64.02 33.07
C MET A 147 -27.32 -64.60 32.47
N GLN A 148 -27.79 -64.04 31.35
CA GLN A 148 -28.92 -64.55 30.58
C GLN A 148 -28.54 -65.67 29.59
N GLY A 149 -27.26 -66.07 29.54
CA GLY A 149 -26.77 -67.14 28.67
C GLY A 149 -26.57 -66.73 27.21
N VAL A 150 -26.59 -65.42 26.91
CA VAL A 150 -26.36 -64.89 25.56
C VAL A 150 -24.86 -64.64 25.36
N SER A 151 -24.26 -65.21 24.31
CA SER A 151 -22.87 -64.95 23.95
C SER A 151 -22.74 -63.61 23.23
N VAL A 152 -22.17 -62.62 23.91
CA VAL A 152 -21.91 -61.28 23.35
C VAL A 152 -20.40 -61.02 23.37
N SER A 153 -19.90 -60.20 22.44
CA SER A 153 -18.51 -59.74 22.44
C SER A 153 -18.23 -58.78 23.60
N ALA A 154 -17.02 -58.85 24.16
CA ALA A 154 -16.61 -58.00 25.28
C ALA A 154 -16.55 -56.51 24.87
N PRO A 155 -16.89 -55.58 25.79
CA PRO A 155 -16.84 -54.15 25.51
C PRO A 155 -15.40 -53.66 25.23
N ARG A 156 -15.26 -52.69 24.32
CA ARG A 156 -13.96 -52.16 23.86
C ARG A 156 -13.32 -51.15 24.80
N CYS A 157 -13.91 -50.90 25.95
CA CYS A 157 -13.52 -49.81 26.84
C CYS A 157 -12.29 -50.09 27.71
N THR A 158 -11.55 -51.17 27.44
CA THR A 158 -10.39 -51.63 28.22
C THR A 158 -9.02 -51.25 27.62
N GLN A 159 -8.98 -50.32 26.67
CA GLN A 159 -7.75 -49.85 26.03
C GLN A 159 -7.42 -48.41 26.40
#